data_AF-A0A6C0BIQ6-F1
#
_entry.id   AF-A0A6C0BIQ6-F1
#
_cell.length_a   1.000
_cell.length_b   1.000
_cell.length_c   1.000
_cell.angle_alpha   90.00
_cell.angle_beta   90.00
_cell.angle_gamma   90.00
#
_symmetry.space_group_name_H-M   'P 1'
#
loop_
_entity.id
_entity.type
_entity.pdbx_description
1 polymer ?
#
loop_
_entity_poly.entity_id
_entity_poly.type
_entity_poly.pdbx_seq_one_letter_code
_entity_poly.pdbx_strand_id
1 'polypeptide(L)'
;MEKVEAIPMSTAAKKQIRVRQTAPKQSTAPFENVRQTSPTTLTFQLSPTHVSYANSLRRAALTLVETVAFRADIDEKGNTADIRFTKNSTPMSNEMFAHRIGLLPVHVSTPLAWKPDEYAFELNVKNESADPLNITAADIRVSKRGATADDPDTMVPSTEFFHPHPISRSTCLLGVLKGRVGKNPAEEVHCTLRATLGNGRENARFIPVSLCAYKYTLDTDEDKRKKVFYSWLESHKKVNTAELEGNPERKGELEREFATMEVARCFLKDEKGEPYSFDFSIESIGVLTPRYIVARALDILQAKLMKYASIDKGDLPPSLTIQPADARMKGFDFMFQGEDHTLGNLLQTWITEDGDTFAGYKVPHPLRDEMLLRIGVEDGLQTTARGVVAAAARGCAEMFRSWRSAWEMVR
;
A
#
# COMPACT_ATOMS: atom_id res chain seq x y z
N MET A 1 32.89 -8.64 66.32
CA MET A 1 31.55 -8.21 65.84
C MET A 1 31.66 -6.75 65.45
N GLU A 2 32.19 -6.50 64.26
CA GLU A 2 32.30 -5.16 63.69
C GLU A 2 30.96 -4.76 63.08
N LYS A 3 30.53 -3.53 63.37
CA LYS A 3 29.31 -2.92 62.82
C LYS A 3 29.60 -2.45 61.39
N VAL A 4 28.80 -2.94 60.44
CA VAL A 4 28.78 -2.43 59.06
C VAL A 4 27.86 -1.21 59.02
N GLU A 5 28.42 -0.04 58.75
CA GLU A 5 27.67 1.19 58.49
C GLU A 5 27.07 1.16 57.08
N ALA A 6 25.78 1.49 56.98
CA ALA A 6 25.05 1.56 55.72
C ALA A 6 25.32 2.91 55.03
N ILE A 7 25.80 2.85 53.79
CA ILE A 7 25.98 4.01 52.89
C ILE A 7 24.59 4.44 52.39
N PRO A 8 24.19 5.72 52.50
CA PRO A 8 22.91 6.17 51.98
C PRO A 8 22.96 6.29 50.45
N MET A 9 22.04 5.59 49.77
CA MET A 9 21.82 5.74 48.33
C MET A 9 21.31 7.15 48.01
N SER A 10 22.05 7.84 47.13
CA SER A 10 21.68 9.09 46.48
C SER A 10 20.28 9.01 45.86
N THR A 11 19.38 9.86 46.34
CA THR A 11 18.05 10.11 45.73
C THR A 11 18.22 10.68 44.33
N ALA A 12 18.11 9.81 43.32
CA ALA A 12 17.96 10.24 41.93
C ALA A 12 16.66 11.05 41.79
N ALA A 13 16.78 12.31 41.41
CA ALA A 13 15.65 13.20 41.18
C ALA A 13 14.72 12.62 40.09
N LYS A 14 13.44 12.46 40.43
CA LYS A 14 12.37 12.09 39.47
C LYS A 14 12.30 13.18 38.39
N LYS A 15 12.84 12.89 37.20
CA LYS A 15 12.63 13.74 36.01
C LYS A 15 11.16 13.63 35.61
N GLN A 16 10.37 14.67 35.86
CA GLN A 16 9.02 14.79 35.32
C GLN A 16 9.10 14.82 33.78
N ILE A 17 8.49 13.84 33.12
CA ILE A 17 8.22 13.90 31.67
C ILE A 17 7.17 15.00 31.45
N ARG A 18 7.61 16.19 31.06
CA ARG A 18 6.73 17.17 30.42
C ARG A 18 6.32 16.57 29.07
N VAL A 19 5.02 16.48 28.82
CA VAL A 19 4.48 16.40 27.44
C VAL A 19 4.99 17.64 26.71
N ARG A 20 6.15 17.54 26.06
CA ARG A 20 6.69 18.62 25.24
C ARG A 20 5.78 18.75 24.03
N GLN A 21 5.40 19.99 23.69
CA GLN A 21 4.85 20.28 22.38
C GLN A 21 5.90 19.83 21.35
N THR A 22 5.52 18.86 20.53
CA THR A 22 6.34 18.24 19.50
C THR A 22 6.82 19.31 18.52
N ALA A 23 8.14 19.55 18.45
CA ALA A 23 8.70 20.36 17.37
C ALA A 23 8.56 19.57 16.05
N PRO A 24 8.21 20.21 14.92
CA PRO A 24 8.08 19.51 13.65
C PRO A 24 9.44 18.96 13.22
N LYS A 25 9.60 17.63 13.20
CA LYS A 25 10.77 16.96 12.66
C LYS A 25 10.69 16.99 11.12
N GLN A 26 11.76 17.52 10.52
CA GLN A 26 12.11 17.61 9.10
C GLN A 26 10.94 17.84 8.11
N SER A 27 10.64 19.13 7.92
CA SER A 27 9.80 19.74 6.89
C SER A 27 10.46 19.80 5.49
N THR A 28 11.51 19.02 5.22
CA THR A 28 12.16 19.00 3.91
C THR A 28 11.51 17.96 3.00
N ALA A 29 11.21 18.35 1.76
CA ALA A 29 10.68 17.47 0.72
C ALA A 29 11.58 16.24 0.55
N PRO A 30 11.12 15.00 0.81
CA PRO A 30 11.99 13.82 0.78
C PRO A 30 12.15 13.23 -0.63
N PHE A 31 11.61 13.88 -1.67
CA PHE A 31 11.56 13.32 -3.02
C PHE A 31 12.72 13.85 -3.85
N GLU A 32 13.66 12.97 -4.15
CA GLU A 32 14.85 13.26 -4.96
C GLU A 32 14.85 12.42 -6.24
N ASN A 33 15.59 12.87 -7.25
CA ASN A 33 15.85 12.09 -8.47
C ASN A 33 14.58 11.51 -9.15
N VAL A 34 13.48 12.25 -9.13
CA VAL A 34 12.20 11.79 -9.69
C VAL A 34 12.29 11.75 -11.20
N ARG A 35 12.04 10.58 -11.78
CA ARG A 35 12.17 10.31 -13.22
C ARG A 35 11.03 9.44 -13.71
N GLN A 36 10.35 9.89 -14.76
CA GLN A 36 9.38 9.07 -15.46
C GLN A 36 10.10 8.27 -16.55
N THR A 37 10.21 6.96 -16.36
CA THR A 37 10.94 6.06 -17.28
C THR A 37 10.05 5.56 -18.41
N SER A 38 8.74 5.52 -18.21
CA SER A 38 7.74 5.18 -19.23
C SER A 38 6.41 5.90 -18.93
N PRO A 39 5.39 5.86 -19.83
CA PRO A 39 4.07 6.39 -19.53
C PRO A 39 3.44 5.82 -18.25
N THR A 40 3.78 4.57 -17.90
CA THR A 40 3.23 3.85 -16.73
C THR A 40 4.23 3.67 -15.60
N THR A 41 5.51 4.04 -15.78
CA THR A 41 6.57 3.77 -14.79
C THR A 41 7.23 5.06 -14.30
N LEU A 42 7.36 5.18 -12.98
CA LEU A 42 7.99 6.30 -12.28
C LEU A 42 8.98 5.76 -11.25
N THR A 43 10.18 6.35 -11.24
CA THR A 43 11.18 6.09 -10.21
C THR A 43 11.52 7.37 -9.47
N PHE A 44 11.86 7.25 -8.19
CA PHE A 44 12.32 8.36 -7.36
C PHE A 44 13.10 7.83 -6.16
N GLN A 45 13.88 8.69 -5.53
CA GLN A 45 14.50 8.41 -4.25
C GLN A 45 13.71 9.11 -3.14
N LEU A 46 13.47 8.40 -2.05
CA LEU A 46 12.80 8.90 -0.86
C LEU A 46 13.84 9.02 0.26
N SER A 47 14.32 10.24 0.52
CA SER A 47 15.41 10.52 1.46
C SER A 47 15.36 11.98 1.98
N PRO A 48 15.72 12.23 3.24
CA PRO A 48 15.87 11.26 4.33
C PRO A 48 14.50 10.85 4.90
N THR A 49 14.32 9.58 5.26
CA THR A 49 13.11 9.12 5.99
C THR A 49 13.36 7.81 6.74
N HIS A 50 12.50 7.47 7.69
CA HIS A 50 12.48 6.13 8.30
C HIS A 50 11.81 5.09 7.38
N VAL A 51 12.25 3.83 7.47
CA VAL A 51 11.71 2.68 6.69
C VAL A 51 10.20 2.50 6.88
N SER A 52 9.69 2.84 8.07
CA SER A 52 8.25 2.77 8.39
C SER A 52 7.40 3.68 7.51
N TYR A 53 7.86 4.90 7.25
CA TYR A 53 7.15 5.87 6.43
C TYR A 53 7.25 5.48 4.95
N ALA A 54 8.43 5.02 4.49
CA ALA A 54 8.62 4.49 3.14
C ALA A 54 7.70 3.28 2.86
N ASN A 55 7.69 2.29 3.76
CA ASN A 55 6.85 1.11 3.60
C ASN A 55 5.36 1.44 3.70
N SER A 56 4.98 2.46 4.48
CA SER A 56 3.58 2.91 4.55
C SER A 56 3.12 3.53 3.23
N LEU A 57 3.96 4.35 2.59
CA LEU A 57 3.70 4.87 1.25
C LEU A 57 3.52 3.74 0.22
N ARG A 58 4.43 2.75 0.24
CA ARG A 58 4.34 1.56 -0.62
C ARG A 58 3.03 0.81 -0.41
N ARG A 59 2.67 0.52 0.84
CA ARG A 59 1.43 -0.20 1.19
C ARG A 59 0.20 0.58 0.75
N ALA A 60 0.16 1.89 0.99
CA ALA A 60 -0.95 2.75 0.59
C ALA A 60 -1.15 2.77 -0.93
N ALA A 61 -0.06 2.90 -1.70
CA ALA A 61 -0.10 2.86 -3.16
C ALA A 61 -0.62 1.52 -3.71
N LEU A 62 -0.32 0.40 -3.04
CA LEU A 62 -0.79 -0.93 -3.43
C LEU A 62 -2.26 -1.17 -3.09
N THR A 63 -2.68 -0.85 -1.86
CA THR A 63 -3.95 -1.38 -1.33
C THR A 63 -4.99 -0.33 -1.02
N LEU A 64 -4.63 0.94 -0.90
CA LEU A 64 -5.56 1.97 -0.41
C LEU A 64 -6.04 2.93 -1.50
N VAL A 65 -5.23 3.17 -2.53
CA VAL A 65 -5.62 4.04 -3.65
C VAL A 65 -6.83 3.45 -4.37
N GLU A 66 -7.88 4.26 -4.49
CA GLU A 66 -9.16 3.82 -5.02
C GLU A 66 -9.15 3.76 -6.56
N THR A 67 -9.81 2.74 -7.09
CA THR A 67 -10.03 2.51 -8.53
C THR A 67 -11.47 2.06 -8.78
N VAL A 68 -11.86 2.01 -10.05
CA VAL A 68 -13.17 1.52 -10.49
C VAL A 68 -12.98 0.16 -11.16
N ALA A 69 -13.79 -0.82 -10.77
CA ALA A 69 -13.81 -2.16 -11.37
C ALA A 69 -15.20 -2.80 -11.23
N PHE A 70 -15.39 -3.99 -11.80
CA PHE A 70 -16.60 -4.79 -11.62
C PHE A 70 -16.41 -5.79 -10.48
N ARG A 71 -17.26 -5.75 -9.45
CA ARG A 71 -17.25 -6.81 -8.41
C ARG A 71 -17.87 -8.09 -8.94
N ALA A 72 -17.06 -9.13 -8.89
CA ALA A 72 -17.42 -10.50 -9.27
C ALA A 72 -17.51 -11.40 -8.03
N ASP A 73 -17.61 -10.79 -6.84
CA ASP A 73 -17.76 -11.52 -5.60
C ASP A 73 -19.11 -12.23 -5.62
N ILE A 74 -19.11 -13.47 -5.15
CA ILE A 74 -20.27 -14.36 -5.17
C ILE A 74 -20.93 -14.28 -3.81
N ASP A 75 -22.22 -13.95 -3.77
CA ASP A 75 -23.00 -13.99 -2.54
C ASP A 75 -23.33 -15.44 -2.14
N GLU A 76 -23.83 -15.64 -0.92
CA GLU A 76 -24.21 -16.97 -0.42
C GLU A 76 -25.27 -17.69 -1.29
N LYS A 77 -25.95 -16.94 -2.17
CA LYS A 77 -26.98 -17.44 -3.10
C LYS A 77 -26.44 -17.71 -4.51
N GLY A 78 -25.12 -17.56 -4.73
CA GLY A 78 -24.48 -17.79 -6.01
C GLY A 78 -24.62 -16.63 -7.01
N ASN A 79 -25.13 -15.47 -6.61
CA ASN A 79 -25.20 -14.30 -7.49
C ASN A 79 -23.91 -13.51 -7.41
N THR A 80 -23.47 -13.03 -8.57
CA THR A 80 -22.34 -12.11 -8.68
C THR A 80 -22.80 -10.68 -8.43
N ALA A 81 -22.07 -9.93 -7.60
CA ALA A 81 -22.50 -8.64 -7.08
C ALA A 81 -22.83 -7.61 -8.18
N ASP A 82 -21.83 -7.23 -8.97
CA ASP A 82 -21.96 -6.19 -10.00
C ASP A 82 -22.22 -6.76 -11.40
N ILE A 83 -22.17 -8.08 -11.57
CA ILE A 83 -22.29 -8.76 -12.86
C ILE A 83 -23.55 -9.60 -12.81
N ARG A 84 -24.48 -9.45 -13.76
CA ARG A 84 -25.72 -10.24 -13.77
C ARG A 84 -25.89 -10.88 -15.13
N PHE A 85 -25.79 -12.21 -15.15
CA PHE A 85 -26.01 -13.00 -16.36
C PHE A 85 -27.49 -13.24 -16.57
N THR A 86 -27.98 -12.85 -17.76
CA THR A 86 -29.29 -13.27 -18.27
C THR A 86 -29.14 -14.57 -19.05
N LYS A 87 -28.02 -14.75 -19.76
CA LYS A 87 -27.70 -15.97 -20.48
C LYS A 87 -26.18 -16.18 -20.58
N ASN A 88 -25.74 -17.41 -20.40
CA ASN A 88 -24.38 -17.84 -20.69
C ASN A 88 -24.43 -19.29 -21.16
N SER A 89 -24.13 -19.51 -22.43
CA SER A 89 -24.01 -20.86 -23.00
C SER A 89 -22.56 -21.25 -23.30
N THR A 90 -21.58 -20.48 -22.80
CA THR A 90 -20.17 -20.82 -23.00
C THR A 90 -19.78 -22.04 -22.15
N PRO A 91 -18.64 -22.68 -22.45
CA PRO A 91 -18.09 -23.72 -21.57
C PRO A 91 -17.67 -23.22 -20.18
N MET A 92 -17.54 -21.91 -19.97
CA MET A 92 -17.16 -21.33 -18.68
C MET A 92 -18.40 -21.10 -17.82
N SER A 93 -18.29 -21.42 -16.54
CA SER A 93 -19.33 -21.08 -15.57
C SER A 93 -19.48 -19.57 -15.43
N ASN A 94 -20.63 -19.11 -14.90
CA ASN A 94 -20.88 -17.69 -14.68
C ASN A 94 -19.84 -17.07 -13.76
N GLU A 95 -19.39 -17.81 -12.74
CA GLU A 95 -18.39 -17.38 -11.77
C GLU A 95 -17.02 -17.16 -12.44
N MET A 96 -16.59 -18.12 -13.28
CA MET A 96 -15.33 -18.01 -14.00
C MET A 96 -15.35 -16.84 -14.99
N PHE A 97 -16.46 -16.66 -15.71
CA PHE A 97 -16.62 -15.55 -16.66
C PHE A 97 -16.67 -14.20 -15.92
N ALA A 98 -17.43 -14.12 -14.81
CA ALA A 98 -17.50 -12.94 -13.96
C ALA A 98 -16.13 -12.57 -13.41
N HIS A 99 -15.34 -13.54 -12.93
CA HIS A 99 -13.99 -13.32 -12.44
C HIS A 99 -13.10 -12.69 -13.51
N ARG A 100 -13.17 -13.18 -14.76
CA ARG A 100 -12.43 -12.59 -15.89
C ARG A 100 -12.85 -11.16 -16.20
N ILE A 101 -14.16 -10.87 -16.22
CA ILE A 101 -14.67 -9.51 -16.39
C ILE A 101 -14.21 -8.61 -15.23
N GLY A 102 -14.25 -9.12 -14.00
CA GLY A 102 -13.89 -8.39 -12.79
C GLY A 102 -12.44 -7.94 -12.72
N LEU A 103 -11.55 -8.61 -13.46
CA LEU A 103 -10.13 -8.25 -13.59
C LEU A 103 -9.84 -7.31 -14.77
N LEU A 104 -10.86 -6.92 -15.55
CA LEU A 104 -10.67 -5.89 -16.58
C LEU A 104 -10.33 -4.55 -15.92
N PRO A 105 -9.23 -3.89 -16.33
CA PRO A 105 -8.97 -2.51 -15.95
C PRO A 105 -10.03 -1.61 -16.59
N VAL A 106 -10.85 -0.94 -15.76
CA VAL A 106 -11.82 0.05 -16.23
C VAL A 106 -11.16 1.42 -16.18
N HIS A 107 -10.97 2.06 -17.33
CA HIS A 107 -10.23 3.33 -17.42
C HIS A 107 -11.08 4.51 -16.91
N VAL A 108 -10.97 4.79 -15.60
CA VAL A 108 -11.57 5.97 -14.96
C VAL A 108 -10.46 6.80 -14.32
N SER A 109 -10.13 7.93 -14.93
CA SER A 109 -9.02 8.81 -14.50
C SER A 109 -9.30 9.56 -13.20
N THR A 110 -10.57 9.68 -12.81
CA THR A 110 -11.02 10.36 -11.57
C THR A 110 -11.95 9.45 -10.74
N PRO A 111 -11.42 8.37 -10.12
CA PRO A 111 -12.24 7.38 -9.42
C PRO A 111 -13.16 7.98 -8.34
N LEU A 112 -12.71 9.00 -7.61
CA LEU A 112 -13.48 9.62 -6.53
C LEU A 112 -14.72 10.39 -7.01
N ALA A 113 -14.76 10.80 -8.28
CA ALA A 113 -15.91 11.45 -8.89
C ALA A 113 -16.86 10.46 -9.58
N TRP A 114 -16.50 9.17 -9.60
CA TRP A 114 -17.26 8.13 -10.27
C TRP A 114 -18.60 7.90 -9.59
N LYS A 115 -19.66 7.89 -10.40
CA LYS A 115 -21.02 7.57 -9.96
C LYS A 115 -21.51 6.35 -10.75
N PRO A 116 -21.58 5.18 -10.11
CA PRO A 116 -21.95 3.93 -10.79
C PRO A 116 -23.29 3.99 -11.52
N ASP A 117 -24.26 4.74 -10.98
CA ASP A 117 -25.62 4.76 -11.52
C ASP A 117 -25.78 5.69 -12.74
N GLU A 118 -24.77 6.51 -13.06
CA GLU A 118 -24.76 7.33 -14.28
C GLU A 118 -24.41 6.52 -15.53
N TYR A 119 -23.89 5.29 -15.37
CA TYR A 119 -23.43 4.46 -16.49
C TYR A 119 -24.05 3.06 -16.42
N ALA A 120 -24.35 2.48 -17.58
CA ALA A 120 -24.76 1.09 -17.72
C ALA A 120 -23.85 0.38 -18.72
N PHE A 121 -23.44 -0.84 -18.37
CA PHE A 121 -22.57 -1.68 -19.20
C PHE A 121 -23.33 -2.96 -19.56
N GLU A 122 -23.36 -3.33 -20.84
CA GLU A 122 -24.04 -4.53 -21.32
C GLU A 122 -23.12 -5.30 -22.28
N LEU A 123 -22.93 -6.59 -22.03
CA LEU A 123 -22.29 -7.51 -22.94
C LEU A 123 -23.37 -8.44 -23.50
N ASN A 124 -23.64 -8.34 -24.80
CA ASN A 124 -24.68 -9.10 -25.48
C ASN A 124 -24.16 -9.58 -26.85
N VAL A 125 -23.58 -10.78 -26.86
CA VAL A 125 -22.89 -11.35 -28.03
C VAL A 125 -23.45 -12.74 -28.31
N LYS A 126 -23.80 -12.99 -29.57
CA LYS A 126 -24.32 -14.27 -30.06
C LYS A 126 -23.57 -14.67 -31.32
N ASN A 127 -23.08 -15.91 -31.39
CA ASN A 127 -22.37 -16.41 -32.56
C ASN A 127 -23.27 -17.27 -33.44
N GLU A 128 -23.74 -16.68 -34.55
CA GLU A 128 -24.54 -17.40 -35.54
C GLU A 128 -23.70 -17.97 -36.70
N SER A 129 -22.40 -17.65 -36.75
CA SER A 129 -21.49 -18.08 -37.80
C SER A 129 -20.95 -19.50 -37.56
N ALA A 130 -20.35 -20.12 -38.58
CA ALA A 130 -19.70 -21.42 -38.45
C ALA A 130 -18.33 -21.35 -37.77
N ASP A 131 -17.72 -20.16 -37.73
CA ASP A 131 -16.39 -19.94 -37.16
C ASP A 131 -16.47 -19.55 -35.68
N PRO A 132 -15.43 -19.84 -34.87
CA PRO A 132 -15.37 -19.34 -33.49
C PRO A 132 -15.35 -17.81 -33.44
N LEU A 133 -16.07 -17.24 -32.48
CA LEU A 133 -16.13 -15.79 -32.24
C LEU A 133 -15.50 -15.45 -30.90
N ASN A 134 -14.48 -14.60 -30.92
CA ASN A 134 -13.86 -14.07 -29.71
C ASN A 134 -14.76 -13.00 -29.08
N ILE A 135 -15.02 -13.14 -27.79
CA ILE A 135 -15.63 -12.08 -26.97
C ILE A 135 -14.50 -11.29 -26.33
N THR A 136 -14.47 -9.99 -26.56
CA THR A 136 -13.45 -9.05 -26.07
C THR A 136 -14.10 -7.95 -25.24
N ALA A 137 -13.30 -7.17 -24.51
CA ALA A 137 -13.83 -6.02 -23.76
C ALA A 137 -14.40 -4.92 -24.67
N ALA A 138 -14.08 -4.90 -25.96
CA ALA A 138 -14.65 -3.94 -26.92
C ALA A 138 -16.13 -4.22 -27.21
N ASP A 139 -16.58 -5.47 -27.00
CA ASP A 139 -17.96 -5.91 -27.20
C ASP A 139 -18.90 -5.44 -26.07
N ILE A 140 -18.34 -4.89 -24.98
CA ILE A 140 -19.12 -4.28 -23.90
C ILE A 140 -19.66 -2.94 -24.38
N ARG A 141 -20.98 -2.83 -24.50
CA ARG A 141 -21.68 -1.57 -24.81
C ARG A 141 -21.79 -0.74 -23.54
N VAL A 142 -21.54 0.55 -23.66
CA VAL A 142 -21.59 1.49 -22.54
C VAL A 142 -22.58 2.60 -22.85
N SER A 143 -23.59 2.78 -22.00
CA SER A 143 -24.49 3.93 -22.07
C SER A 143 -24.32 4.82 -20.85
N LYS A 144 -24.42 6.12 -21.05
CA LYS A 144 -24.52 7.12 -19.99
C LYS A 144 -25.98 7.56 -19.87
N ARG A 145 -26.50 7.50 -18.66
CA ARG A 145 -27.90 7.87 -18.37
C ARG A 145 -28.14 9.34 -18.62
N GLY A 146 -29.35 9.65 -19.08
CA GLY A 146 -29.86 11.01 -19.18
C GLY A 146 -29.77 11.77 -17.85
N ALA A 147 -29.64 13.10 -17.92
CA ALA A 147 -29.52 13.94 -16.72
C ALA A 147 -30.81 13.90 -15.88
N THR A 148 -31.95 13.75 -16.54
CA THR A 148 -33.25 13.47 -15.97
C THR A 148 -33.81 12.14 -16.48
N ALA A 149 -34.84 11.61 -15.83
CA ALA A 149 -35.47 10.34 -16.26
C ALA A 149 -36.11 10.40 -17.66
N ASP A 150 -36.41 11.61 -18.14
CA ASP A 150 -37.01 11.85 -19.46
C ASP A 150 -35.94 12.05 -20.56
N ASP A 151 -34.68 12.28 -20.18
CA ASP A 151 -33.58 12.43 -21.14
C ASP A 151 -33.15 11.05 -21.66
N PRO A 152 -32.93 10.89 -22.97
CA PRO A 152 -32.49 9.62 -23.52
C PRO A 152 -31.05 9.30 -23.10
N ASP A 153 -30.79 8.03 -22.84
CA ASP A 153 -29.45 7.51 -22.64
C ASP A 153 -28.59 7.75 -23.89
N THR A 154 -27.32 8.08 -23.66
CA THR A 154 -26.34 8.32 -24.72
C THR A 154 -25.35 7.18 -24.78
N MET A 155 -25.05 6.69 -25.98
CA MET A 155 -24.02 5.65 -26.17
C MET A 155 -22.63 6.28 -26.02
N VAL A 156 -21.79 5.67 -25.20
CA VAL A 156 -20.39 6.07 -24.99
C VAL A 156 -19.49 5.03 -25.67
N PRO A 157 -18.46 5.46 -26.42
CA PRO A 157 -17.49 4.53 -26.99
C PRO A 157 -16.85 3.64 -25.92
N SER A 158 -16.88 2.32 -26.10
CA SER A 158 -16.28 1.36 -25.15
C SER A 158 -14.77 1.57 -24.98
N THR A 159 -14.12 2.13 -26.00
CA THR A 159 -12.70 2.51 -25.98
C THR A 159 -12.34 3.60 -24.99
N GLU A 160 -13.32 4.33 -24.42
CA GLU A 160 -13.06 5.26 -23.30
C GLU A 160 -12.80 4.52 -21.98
N PHE A 161 -13.32 3.30 -21.84
CA PHE A 161 -13.19 2.49 -20.62
C PHE A 161 -12.23 1.30 -20.81
N PHE A 162 -12.15 0.75 -22.02
CA PHE A 162 -11.35 -0.43 -22.35
C PHE A 162 -10.40 -0.10 -23.49
N HIS A 163 -9.17 0.32 -23.12
CA HIS A 163 -8.18 0.74 -24.10
C HIS A 163 -7.63 -0.47 -24.89
N PRO A 164 -7.56 -0.39 -26.23
CA PRO A 164 -6.91 -1.43 -27.02
C PRO A 164 -5.41 -1.44 -26.75
N HIS A 165 -4.80 -2.63 -26.76
CA HIS A 165 -3.38 -2.75 -26.59
C HIS A 165 -2.63 -2.09 -27.77
N PRO A 166 -1.57 -1.28 -27.54
CA PRO A 166 -0.95 -0.47 -28.59
C PRO A 166 -0.41 -1.26 -29.79
N ILE A 167 0.01 -2.51 -29.57
CA ILE A 167 0.62 -3.35 -30.61
C ILE A 167 -0.45 -4.16 -31.36
N SER A 168 -1.29 -4.91 -30.64
CA SER A 168 -2.27 -5.81 -31.25
C SER A 168 -3.53 -5.09 -31.71
N ARG A 169 -3.77 -3.85 -31.25
CA ARG A 169 -4.99 -3.06 -31.50
C ARG A 169 -6.28 -3.71 -31.01
N SER A 170 -6.18 -4.77 -30.21
CA SER A 170 -7.31 -5.49 -29.60
C SER A 170 -7.40 -5.21 -28.11
N THR A 171 -8.61 -5.28 -27.57
CA THR A 171 -8.86 -5.27 -26.12
C THR A 171 -8.77 -6.70 -25.53
N CYS A 172 -8.87 -6.81 -24.21
CA CYS A 172 -8.73 -8.09 -23.50
C CYS A 172 -9.75 -9.13 -23.97
N LEU A 173 -9.29 -10.37 -24.21
CA LEU A 173 -10.14 -11.52 -24.52
C LEU A 173 -10.86 -12.00 -23.25
N LEU A 174 -12.19 -12.01 -23.29
CA LEU A 174 -13.05 -12.48 -22.21
C LEU A 174 -13.43 -13.95 -22.36
N GLY A 175 -13.70 -14.40 -23.59
CA GLY A 175 -14.08 -15.77 -23.88
C GLY A 175 -14.18 -16.03 -25.37
N VAL A 176 -14.58 -17.24 -25.75
CA VAL A 176 -14.80 -17.63 -27.15
C VAL A 176 -16.13 -18.37 -27.24
N LEU A 177 -16.99 -17.93 -28.16
CA LEU A 177 -18.20 -18.63 -28.55
C LEU A 177 -17.88 -19.58 -29.70
N LYS A 178 -18.28 -20.84 -29.57
CA LYS A 178 -18.11 -21.81 -30.64
C LYS A 178 -18.96 -21.43 -31.85
N GLY A 179 -18.44 -21.76 -33.03
CA GLY A 179 -19.23 -21.67 -34.25
C GLY A 179 -20.43 -22.62 -34.20
N ARG A 180 -21.51 -22.21 -34.84
CA ARG A 180 -22.75 -22.98 -34.91
C ARG A 180 -22.56 -24.20 -35.79
N VAL A 181 -22.70 -25.39 -35.20
CA VAL A 181 -22.63 -26.67 -35.90
C VAL A 181 -24.03 -27.23 -36.11
N GLY A 182 -24.44 -27.36 -37.37
CA GLY A 182 -25.71 -27.97 -37.76
C GLY A 182 -26.94 -27.25 -37.18
N LYS A 183 -27.83 -28.00 -36.52
CA LYS A 183 -29.06 -27.47 -35.91
C LYS A 183 -28.91 -27.07 -34.45
N ASN A 184 -27.71 -27.16 -33.86
CA ASN A 184 -27.50 -26.78 -32.47
C ASN A 184 -27.81 -25.28 -32.27
N PRO A 185 -28.30 -24.89 -31.08
CA PRO A 185 -28.49 -23.48 -30.76
C PRO A 185 -27.15 -22.74 -30.83
N ALA A 186 -27.19 -21.52 -31.34
CA ALA A 186 -26.04 -20.62 -31.33
C ALA A 186 -25.59 -20.36 -29.89
N GLU A 187 -24.28 -20.32 -29.66
CA GLU A 187 -23.76 -19.90 -28.36
C GLU A 187 -23.92 -18.38 -28.20
N GLU A 188 -24.28 -17.95 -26.99
CA GLU A 188 -24.50 -16.56 -26.63
C GLU A 188 -24.11 -16.28 -25.17
N VAL A 189 -23.69 -15.04 -24.95
CA VAL A 189 -23.48 -14.45 -23.63
C VAL A 189 -24.26 -13.14 -23.58
N HIS A 190 -25.08 -13.02 -22.54
CA HIS A 190 -25.80 -11.81 -22.20
C HIS A 190 -25.63 -11.53 -20.71
N CYS A 191 -24.97 -10.43 -20.36
CA CYS A 191 -24.89 -9.94 -19.00
C CYS A 191 -24.87 -8.41 -18.91
N THR A 192 -25.34 -7.90 -17.77
CA THR A 192 -25.25 -6.49 -17.39
C THR A 192 -24.19 -6.32 -16.30
N LEU A 193 -23.43 -5.22 -16.36
CA LEU A 193 -22.32 -4.94 -15.46
C LEU A 193 -22.50 -3.58 -14.79
N ARG A 194 -22.03 -3.46 -13.54
CA ARG A 194 -22.02 -2.22 -12.77
C ARG A 194 -20.61 -1.91 -12.28
N ALA A 195 -19.97 -0.86 -12.80
CA ALA A 195 -18.62 -0.51 -12.36
C ALA A 195 -18.69 0.25 -11.04
N THR A 196 -18.01 -0.23 -9.99
CA THR A 196 -18.06 0.34 -8.64
C THR A 196 -16.68 0.77 -8.16
N LEU A 197 -16.67 1.74 -7.23
CA LEU A 197 -15.46 2.18 -6.55
C LEU A 197 -15.01 1.13 -5.52
N GLY A 198 -13.70 0.91 -5.42
CA GLY A 198 -13.08 0.04 -4.43
C GLY A 198 -11.57 0.29 -4.32
N ASN A 199 -10.89 -0.49 -3.48
CA ASN A 199 -9.44 -0.42 -3.30
C ASN A 199 -8.84 -1.83 -3.13
N GLY A 200 -7.52 -1.92 -3.25
CA GLY A 200 -6.79 -3.20 -3.21
C GLY A 200 -6.87 -3.96 -1.88
N ARG A 201 -7.27 -3.32 -0.76
CA ARG A 201 -7.51 -4.00 0.52
C ARG A 201 -8.75 -4.88 0.46
N GLU A 202 -9.75 -4.47 -0.31
CA GLU A 202 -10.98 -5.24 -0.51
C GLU A 202 -10.74 -6.41 -1.47
N ASN A 203 -10.09 -6.16 -2.61
CA ASN A 203 -9.79 -7.19 -3.60
C ASN A 203 -8.67 -6.76 -4.54
N ALA A 204 -7.84 -7.71 -4.99
CA ALA A 204 -6.72 -7.47 -5.89
C ALA A 204 -7.11 -6.80 -7.23
N ARG A 205 -8.36 -6.96 -7.69
CA ARG A 205 -8.87 -6.30 -8.90
C ARG A 205 -8.80 -4.77 -8.88
N PHE A 206 -8.78 -4.18 -7.68
CA PHE A 206 -8.75 -2.74 -7.48
C PHE A 206 -7.32 -2.20 -7.28
N ILE A 207 -6.29 -3.05 -7.35
CA ILE A 207 -4.89 -2.61 -7.22
C ILE A 207 -4.51 -1.78 -8.45
N PRO A 208 -4.10 -0.50 -8.31
CA PRO A 208 -3.80 0.37 -9.46
C PRO A 208 -2.40 0.17 -10.05
N VAL A 209 -1.57 -0.66 -9.43
CA VAL A 209 -0.15 -0.84 -9.78
C VAL A 209 0.17 -2.30 -10.10
N SER A 210 1.00 -2.52 -11.12
CA SER A 210 1.66 -3.82 -11.36
C SER A 210 2.92 -3.97 -10.49
N LEU A 211 3.59 -2.85 -10.17
CA LEU A 211 4.77 -2.79 -9.32
C LEU A 211 4.71 -1.59 -8.38
N CYS A 212 4.96 -1.83 -7.09
CA CYS A 212 5.33 -0.78 -6.14
C CYS A 212 6.32 -1.36 -5.14
N ALA A 213 7.59 -1.06 -5.36
CA ALA A 213 8.70 -1.59 -4.59
C ALA A 213 9.75 -0.53 -4.34
N TYR A 214 10.55 -0.74 -3.31
CA TYR A 214 11.73 0.07 -3.06
C TYR A 214 12.90 -0.82 -2.67
N LYS A 215 14.11 -0.30 -2.85
CA LYS A 215 15.35 -0.87 -2.34
C LYS A 215 16.02 0.15 -1.43
N TYR A 216 16.86 -0.31 -0.50
CA TYR A 216 17.71 0.62 0.25
C TYR A 216 18.75 1.19 -0.71
N THR A 217 18.94 2.51 -0.68
CA THR A 217 19.92 3.18 -1.54
C THR A 217 21.32 2.69 -1.17
N LEU A 218 22.06 2.21 -2.16
CA LEU A 218 23.41 1.67 -1.96
C LEU A 218 24.37 2.76 -1.49
N ASP A 219 25.22 2.43 -0.52
CA ASP A 219 26.32 3.30 -0.10
C ASP A 219 27.47 3.16 -1.10
N THR A 220 27.86 4.27 -1.74
CA THR A 220 28.94 4.29 -2.72
C THR A 220 30.33 4.40 -2.09
N ASP A 221 30.42 4.59 -0.77
CA ASP A 221 31.67 4.63 -0.02
C ASP A 221 32.37 3.25 -0.07
N GLU A 222 33.53 3.21 -0.75
CA GLU A 222 34.30 1.99 -0.91
C GLU A 222 34.78 1.39 0.42
N ASP A 223 35.13 2.22 1.39
CA ASP A 223 35.69 1.75 2.66
C ASP A 223 34.60 1.09 3.52
N LYS A 224 33.40 1.65 3.51
CA LYS A 224 32.24 1.02 4.15
C LYS A 224 31.87 -0.29 3.45
N ARG A 225 31.88 -0.33 2.12
CA ARG A 225 31.63 -1.57 1.36
C ARG A 225 32.67 -2.63 1.65
N LYS A 226 33.96 -2.27 1.70
CA LYS A 226 35.07 -3.17 2.08
C LYS A 226 34.87 -3.72 3.48
N LYS A 227 34.46 -2.90 4.45
CA LYS A 227 34.14 -3.37 5.83
C LYS A 227 33.03 -4.43 5.84
N VAL A 228 31.95 -4.21 5.09
CA VAL A 228 30.85 -5.19 4.98
C VAL A 228 31.34 -6.47 4.29
N PHE A 229 32.15 -6.35 3.23
CA PHE A 229 32.76 -7.48 2.55
C PHE A 229 33.62 -8.32 3.49
N TYR A 230 34.52 -7.69 4.26
CA TYR A 230 35.37 -8.41 5.22
C TYR A 230 34.56 -9.06 6.35
N SER A 231 33.53 -8.37 6.86
CA SER A 231 32.62 -8.96 7.85
C SER A 231 31.88 -10.18 7.29
N TRP A 232 31.46 -10.14 6.02
CA TRP A 232 30.84 -11.27 5.34
C TRP A 232 31.81 -12.44 5.13
N LEU A 233 33.07 -12.15 4.74
CA LEU A 233 34.12 -13.16 4.60
C LEU A 233 34.36 -13.92 5.91
N GLU A 234 34.44 -13.21 7.04
CA GLU A 234 34.65 -13.81 8.35
C GLU A 234 33.42 -14.61 8.81
N SER A 235 32.24 -14.00 8.76
CA SER A 235 31.02 -14.59 9.35
C SER A 235 30.39 -15.71 8.50
N HIS A 236 30.37 -15.57 7.16
CA HIS A 236 29.68 -16.50 6.27
C HIS A 236 30.63 -17.43 5.54
N LYS A 237 31.79 -16.92 5.10
CA LYS A 237 32.77 -17.73 4.36
C LYS A 237 33.82 -18.39 5.26
N LYS A 238 33.97 -17.92 6.51
CA LYS A 238 35.00 -18.37 7.46
C LYS A 238 36.40 -18.30 6.86
N VAL A 239 36.65 -17.30 6.01
CA VAL A 239 37.93 -17.09 5.35
C VAL A 239 38.69 -16.00 6.08
N ASN A 240 39.95 -16.25 6.40
CA ASN A 240 40.83 -15.24 6.99
C ASN A 240 41.29 -14.27 5.89
N THR A 241 41.16 -12.96 6.16
CA THR A 241 41.52 -11.92 5.20
C THR A 241 43.01 -11.96 4.81
N ALA A 242 43.89 -12.41 5.72
CA ALA A 242 45.31 -12.57 5.46
C ALA A 242 45.63 -13.71 4.45
N GLU A 243 44.84 -14.78 4.45
CA GLU A 243 45.00 -15.89 3.48
C GLU A 243 44.54 -15.49 2.08
N LEU A 244 43.59 -14.55 2.00
CA LEU A 244 43.02 -14.02 0.77
C LEU A 244 43.98 -13.10 0.00
N GLU A 245 44.87 -12.40 0.70
CA GLU A 245 45.88 -11.54 0.06
C GLU A 245 46.90 -12.35 -0.76
N GLY A 246 47.14 -13.61 -0.39
CA GLY A 246 48.02 -14.54 -1.12
C GLY A 246 47.36 -15.24 -2.31
N ASN A 247 46.04 -15.12 -2.49
CA ASN A 247 45.30 -15.79 -3.57
C ASN A 247 44.33 -14.82 -4.31
N PRO A 248 44.83 -14.05 -5.29
CA PRO A 248 44.04 -13.08 -6.04
C PRO A 248 42.86 -13.68 -6.80
N GLU A 249 42.98 -14.92 -7.29
CA GLU A 249 41.90 -15.60 -8.01
C GLU A 249 40.73 -15.89 -7.08
N ARG A 250 41.01 -16.44 -5.90
CA ARG A 250 39.99 -16.68 -4.87
C ARG A 250 39.35 -15.39 -4.38
N LYS A 251 40.12 -14.31 -4.25
CA LYS A 251 39.60 -12.98 -3.91
C LYS A 251 38.60 -12.49 -4.96
N GLY A 252 38.96 -12.59 -6.24
CA GLY A 252 38.08 -12.19 -7.34
C GLY A 252 36.79 -13.00 -7.42
N GLU A 253 36.83 -14.31 -7.12
CA GLU A 253 35.62 -15.13 -7.02
C GLU A 253 34.67 -14.65 -5.91
N LEU A 254 35.21 -14.39 -4.72
CA LEU A 254 34.42 -13.96 -3.57
C LEU A 254 33.89 -12.54 -3.74
N GLU A 255 34.64 -11.66 -4.40
CA GLU A 255 34.17 -10.32 -4.77
C GLU A 255 33.00 -10.40 -5.77
N ARG A 256 33.08 -11.28 -6.78
CA ARG A 256 31.95 -11.52 -7.71
C ARG A 256 30.74 -12.08 -6.98
N GLU A 257 30.94 -13.02 -6.07
CA GLU A 257 29.85 -13.57 -5.27
C GLU A 257 29.20 -12.49 -4.39
N PHE A 258 30.02 -11.69 -3.70
CA PHE A 258 29.54 -10.58 -2.87
C PHE A 258 28.76 -9.54 -3.68
N ALA A 259 29.21 -9.25 -4.89
CA ALA A 259 28.57 -8.30 -5.80
C ALA A 259 27.16 -8.73 -6.27
N THR A 260 26.71 -9.95 -5.96
CA THR A 260 25.34 -10.39 -6.25
C THR A 260 24.34 -9.86 -5.24
N MET A 261 24.14 -10.57 -4.11
CA MET A 261 23.10 -10.26 -3.12
C MET A 261 23.65 -9.53 -1.90
N GLU A 262 24.90 -9.76 -1.53
CA GLU A 262 25.47 -9.20 -0.31
C GLU A 262 25.80 -7.72 -0.43
N VAL A 263 26.06 -7.24 -1.64
CA VAL A 263 26.18 -5.80 -1.94
C VAL A 263 24.93 -5.02 -1.53
N ALA A 264 23.74 -5.65 -1.54
CA ALA A 264 22.50 -5.01 -1.10
C ALA A 264 22.47 -4.73 0.42
N ARG A 265 23.41 -5.29 1.21
CA ARG A 265 23.63 -4.93 2.62
C ARG A 265 24.50 -3.69 2.80
N CYS A 266 25.12 -3.19 1.73
CA CYS A 266 25.88 -1.95 1.70
C CYS A 266 24.97 -0.79 1.30
N PHE A 267 24.19 -0.29 2.26
CA PHE A 267 23.23 0.80 2.05
C PHE A 267 23.50 1.99 2.96
N LEU A 268 22.97 3.14 2.60
CA LEU A 268 23.07 4.38 3.38
C LEU A 268 22.39 4.22 4.74
N LYS A 269 23.17 4.44 5.81
CA LYS A 269 22.76 4.32 7.21
C LYS A 269 22.92 5.63 7.96
N ASP A 270 22.02 5.89 8.90
CA ASP A 270 22.10 7.02 9.81
C ASP A 270 23.07 6.75 10.97
N GLU A 271 23.14 7.68 11.93
CA GLU A 271 23.99 7.55 13.12
C GLU A 271 23.65 6.34 14.01
N LYS A 272 22.41 5.82 13.91
CA LYS A 272 21.93 4.65 14.67
C LYS A 272 22.13 3.35 13.89
N GLY A 273 22.64 3.40 12.66
CA GLY A 273 22.84 2.25 11.79
C GLY A 273 21.59 1.84 11.00
N GLU A 274 20.53 2.65 11.03
CA GLU A 274 19.25 2.40 10.36
C GLU A 274 19.23 2.99 8.94
N PRO A 275 18.52 2.37 7.97
CA PRO A 275 18.43 2.89 6.61
C PRO A 275 17.60 4.18 6.57
N TYR A 276 18.10 5.21 5.86
CA TYR A 276 17.40 6.49 5.72
C TYR A 276 17.01 6.88 4.28
N SER A 277 17.47 6.14 3.27
CA SER A 277 17.25 6.45 1.84
C SER A 277 16.76 5.24 1.07
N PHE A 278 15.73 5.44 0.24
CA PHE A 278 15.02 4.37 -0.45
C PHE A 278 14.78 4.69 -1.93
N ASP A 279 15.21 3.82 -2.83
CA ASP A 279 15.00 3.96 -4.27
C ASP A 279 13.70 3.26 -4.67
N PHE A 280 12.66 4.03 -4.99
CA PHE A 280 11.33 3.57 -5.38
C PHE A 280 11.21 3.33 -6.88
N SER A 281 10.44 2.29 -7.22
CA SER A 281 9.91 2.03 -8.56
C SER A 281 8.41 1.74 -8.47
N ILE A 282 7.63 2.51 -9.22
CA ILE A 282 6.17 2.39 -9.28
C ILE A 282 5.76 2.23 -10.74
N GLU A 283 5.02 1.16 -11.02
CA GLU A 283 4.44 0.87 -12.33
C GLU A 283 2.93 0.74 -12.22
N SER A 284 2.21 1.58 -12.94
CA SER A 284 0.75 1.55 -13.05
C SER A 284 0.28 0.46 -14.00
N ILE A 285 -0.91 -0.10 -13.76
CA ILE A 285 -1.60 -0.96 -14.73
C ILE A 285 -2.13 -0.19 -15.96
N GLY A 286 -1.95 1.14 -16.01
CA GLY A 286 -2.32 2.01 -17.12
C GLY A 286 -3.62 2.79 -16.93
N VAL A 287 -4.36 2.56 -15.83
CA VAL A 287 -5.60 3.31 -15.52
C VAL A 287 -5.29 4.67 -14.92
N LEU A 288 -4.44 4.71 -13.90
CA LEU A 288 -4.05 5.93 -13.19
C LEU A 288 -2.58 6.25 -13.47
N THR A 289 -2.21 7.53 -13.47
CA THR A 289 -0.78 7.88 -13.61
C THR A 289 -0.02 7.53 -12.33
N PRO A 290 1.25 7.08 -12.40
CA PRO A 290 2.04 6.82 -11.19
C PRO A 290 2.14 8.04 -10.26
N ARG A 291 2.17 9.24 -10.84
CA ARG A 291 2.16 10.49 -10.07
C ARG A 291 0.89 10.67 -9.24
N TYR A 292 -0.28 10.40 -9.84
CA TYR A 292 -1.55 10.43 -9.12
C TYR A 292 -1.57 9.38 -8.00
N ILE A 293 -1.08 8.16 -8.26
CA ILE A 293 -1.06 7.07 -7.28
C ILE A 293 -0.26 7.47 -6.03
N VAL A 294 0.94 8.05 -6.19
CA VAL A 294 1.75 8.55 -5.07
C VAL A 294 1.03 9.68 -4.32
N ALA A 295 0.51 10.67 -5.06
CA ALA A 295 -0.22 11.79 -4.49
C ALA A 295 -1.41 11.31 -3.63
N ARG A 296 -2.24 10.43 -4.21
CA ARG A 296 -3.42 9.89 -3.55
C ARG A 296 -3.06 9.04 -2.33
N ALA A 297 -2.00 8.24 -2.41
CA ALA A 297 -1.51 7.45 -1.29
C ALA A 297 -1.12 8.33 -0.09
N LEU A 298 -0.45 9.48 -0.33
CA LEU A 298 -0.10 10.45 0.71
C LEU A 298 -1.35 11.08 1.34
N ASP A 299 -2.33 11.47 0.52
CA ASP A 299 -3.61 12.02 1.01
C ASP A 299 -4.36 11.03 1.91
N ILE A 300 -4.38 9.74 1.52
CA ILE A 300 -5.04 8.69 2.30
C ILE A 300 -4.32 8.47 3.63
N LEU A 301 -2.97 8.41 3.63
CA LEU A 301 -2.19 8.26 4.86
C LEU A 301 -2.41 9.43 5.82
N GLN A 302 -2.40 10.66 5.31
CA GLN A 302 -2.75 11.86 6.09
C GLN A 302 -4.15 11.72 6.70
N ALA A 303 -5.17 11.43 5.88
CA ALA A 303 -6.55 11.33 6.33
C ALA A 303 -6.73 10.22 7.40
N LYS A 304 -6.01 9.10 7.25
CA LYS A 304 -6.02 7.97 8.19
C LYS A 304 -5.52 8.38 9.57
N LEU A 305 -4.44 9.16 9.64
CA LEU A 305 -3.88 9.67 10.88
C LEU A 305 -4.76 10.78 11.49
N MET A 306 -5.36 11.65 10.67
CA MET A 306 -6.23 12.72 11.14
C MET A 306 -7.46 12.22 11.91
N LYS A 307 -7.94 10.99 11.66
CA LYS A 307 -8.99 10.34 12.47
C LYS A 307 -8.65 10.26 13.96
N TYR A 308 -7.37 10.16 14.28
CA TYR A 308 -6.86 9.97 15.65
C TYR A 308 -6.13 11.21 16.19
N ALA A 309 -6.08 12.30 15.41
CA ALA A 309 -5.36 13.52 15.75
C ALA A 309 -5.97 14.34 16.89
N SER A 310 -7.22 14.10 17.25
CA SER A 310 -7.93 14.85 18.31
C SER A 310 -8.39 13.97 19.46
N ILE A 311 -7.92 12.73 19.56
CA ILE A 311 -8.37 11.81 20.62
C ILE A 311 -7.91 12.24 22.02
N ASP A 312 -7.09 13.27 22.16
CA ASP A 312 -6.76 13.91 23.42
C ASP A 312 -7.85 14.87 23.94
N LYS A 313 -8.84 15.21 23.09
CA LYS A 313 -9.94 16.11 23.39
C LYS A 313 -11.28 15.48 23.00
N GLY A 314 -12.26 15.51 23.90
CA GLY A 314 -13.62 15.01 23.61
C GLY A 314 -13.73 13.49 23.57
N ASP A 315 -14.73 13.00 22.84
CA ASP A 315 -15.09 11.59 22.77
C ASP A 315 -14.17 10.80 21.83
N LEU A 316 -14.04 9.50 22.10
CA LEU A 316 -13.27 8.60 21.25
C LEU A 316 -14.09 8.26 19.99
N PRO A 317 -13.44 8.08 18.83
CA PRO A 317 -14.13 7.55 17.66
C PRO A 317 -14.67 6.14 17.97
N PRO A 318 -15.82 5.73 17.39
CA PRO A 318 -16.40 4.41 17.65
C PRO A 318 -15.47 3.23 17.33
N SER A 319 -14.51 3.45 16.44
CA SER A 319 -13.49 2.47 16.07
C SER A 319 -12.32 2.37 17.04
N LEU A 320 -12.33 3.08 18.17
CA LEU A 320 -11.25 3.10 19.14
C LEU A 320 -11.78 2.87 20.56
N THR A 321 -11.25 1.83 21.21
CA THR A 321 -11.45 1.61 22.65
C THR A 321 -10.11 1.67 23.38
N ILE A 322 -10.14 2.10 24.65
CA ILE A 322 -8.96 2.24 25.49
C ILE A 322 -9.20 1.46 26.78
N GLN A 323 -8.23 0.65 27.17
CA GLN A 323 -8.26 -0.09 28.43
C GLN A 323 -6.89 -0.03 29.12
N PRO A 324 -6.82 -0.20 30.45
CA PRO A 324 -5.55 -0.35 31.14
C PRO A 324 -4.74 -1.52 30.56
N ALA A 325 -3.43 -1.32 30.38
CA ALA A 325 -2.56 -2.37 29.83
C ALA A 325 -2.39 -3.50 30.85
N ASP A 326 -2.61 -4.74 30.41
CA ASP A 326 -2.24 -5.93 31.17
C ASP A 326 -0.72 -6.16 31.03
N ALA A 327 0.05 -5.48 31.88
CA ALA A 327 1.51 -5.52 31.93
C ALA A 327 2.05 -5.07 33.29
N ARG A 328 3.32 -5.38 33.57
CA ARG A 328 4.05 -4.83 34.73
C ARG A 328 4.28 -3.32 34.62
N MET A 329 4.28 -2.79 33.40
CA MET A 329 4.41 -1.36 33.15
C MET A 329 3.07 -0.65 33.31
N LYS A 330 3.09 0.57 33.85
CA LYS A 330 1.92 1.45 33.79
C LYS A 330 1.70 1.88 32.34
N GLY A 331 0.51 1.61 31.81
CA GLY A 331 0.21 1.90 30.42
C GLY A 331 -1.24 1.65 30.06
N PHE A 332 -1.57 1.99 28.83
CA PHE A 332 -2.91 1.81 28.25
C PHE A 332 -2.79 1.12 26.89
N ASP A 333 -3.73 0.22 26.62
CA ASP A 333 -3.92 -0.44 25.34
C ASP A 333 -5.02 0.27 24.56
N PHE A 334 -4.66 0.76 23.37
CA PHE A 334 -5.54 1.37 22.40
C PHE A 334 -5.91 0.30 21.36
N MET A 335 -7.17 -0.09 21.31
CA MET A 335 -7.68 -1.06 20.34
C MET A 335 -8.37 -0.33 19.19
N PHE A 336 -7.73 -0.36 18.02
CA PHE A 336 -8.23 0.24 16.79
C PHE A 336 -8.94 -0.83 15.95
N GLN A 337 -10.18 -0.56 15.54
CA GLN A 337 -10.96 -1.40 14.63
C GLN A 337 -10.80 -0.89 13.18
N GLY A 338 -10.64 -1.79 12.22
CA GLY A 338 -10.42 -1.45 10.80
C GLY A 338 -8.98 -1.02 10.47
N GLU A 339 -8.04 -1.27 11.38
CA GLU A 339 -6.67 -0.75 11.32
C GLU A 339 -5.65 -1.88 11.43
N ASP A 340 -4.51 -1.70 10.78
CA ASP A 340 -3.49 -2.75 10.61
C ASP A 340 -2.08 -2.23 10.90
N HIS A 341 -1.08 -3.06 10.60
CA HIS A 341 0.34 -2.75 10.71
C HIS A 341 0.74 -1.38 10.14
N THR A 342 0.03 -0.84 9.14
CA THR A 342 0.33 0.47 8.56
C THR A 342 0.18 1.57 9.61
N LEU A 343 -0.97 1.66 10.28
CA LEU A 343 -1.20 2.67 11.31
C LEU A 343 -0.31 2.41 12.54
N GLY A 344 -0.23 1.15 12.97
CA GLY A 344 0.55 0.77 14.15
C GLY A 344 2.03 1.11 14.02
N ASN A 345 2.62 0.81 12.86
CA ASN A 345 4.03 1.09 12.61
C ASN A 345 4.31 2.59 12.49
N LEU A 346 3.40 3.37 11.89
CA LEU A 346 3.52 4.83 11.84
C LEU A 346 3.54 5.46 13.23
N LEU A 347 2.56 5.11 14.06
CA LEU A 347 2.43 5.65 15.42
C LEU A 347 3.58 5.20 16.32
N GLN A 348 3.94 3.91 16.27
CA GLN A 348 5.06 3.39 17.06
C GLN A 348 6.36 4.12 16.69
N THR A 349 6.71 4.18 15.41
CA THR A 349 7.94 4.84 14.95
C THR A 349 7.99 6.28 15.43
N TRP A 350 6.92 7.06 15.19
CA TRP A 350 6.89 8.46 15.60
C TRP A 350 7.09 8.65 17.11
N ILE A 351 6.41 7.84 17.94
CA ILE A 351 6.50 7.95 19.41
C ILE A 351 7.92 7.59 19.88
N THR A 352 8.49 6.51 19.35
CA THR A 352 9.83 6.05 19.75
C THR A 352 10.96 6.94 19.24
N GLU A 353 10.77 7.66 18.15
CA GLU A 353 11.73 8.65 17.67
C GLU A 353 11.73 9.93 18.53
N ASP A 354 10.63 10.24 19.24
CA ASP A 354 10.42 11.50 19.95
C ASP A 354 10.76 11.48 21.44
N GLY A 355 11.00 10.30 22.02
CA GLY A 355 11.54 10.21 23.37
C GLY A 355 11.50 8.81 23.95
N ASP A 356 11.66 8.75 25.27
CA ASP A 356 11.77 7.50 26.04
C ASP A 356 10.42 6.83 26.33
N THR A 357 9.35 7.24 25.63
CA THR A 357 8.02 6.67 25.82
C THR A 357 7.94 5.32 25.16
N PHE A 358 7.65 4.28 25.94
CA PHE A 358 7.39 2.95 25.39
C PHE A 358 6.14 2.99 24.50
N ALA A 359 6.29 2.56 23.25
CA ALA A 359 5.19 2.26 22.35
C ALA A 359 5.46 0.92 21.67
N GLY A 360 4.44 0.06 21.62
CA GLY A 360 4.52 -1.22 20.92
C GLY A 360 3.16 -1.59 20.35
N TYR A 361 3.10 -1.98 19.08
CA TYR A 361 1.86 -2.44 18.46
C TYR A 361 1.88 -3.94 18.16
N LYS A 362 0.69 -4.55 18.08
CA LYS A 362 0.48 -5.90 17.58
C LYS A 362 -0.90 -6.04 16.95
N VAL A 363 -1.00 -6.90 15.95
CA VAL A 363 -2.28 -7.39 15.43
C VAL A 363 -2.57 -8.71 16.16
N PRO A 364 -3.53 -8.75 17.11
CA PRO A 364 -3.73 -9.90 17.98
C PRO A 364 -4.26 -11.14 17.24
N HIS A 365 -5.01 -10.96 16.15
CA HIS A 365 -5.55 -12.06 15.37
C HIS A 365 -5.57 -11.75 13.86
N PRO A 366 -5.08 -12.64 12.99
CA PRO A 366 -5.06 -12.41 11.53
C PRO A 366 -6.42 -12.27 10.82
N LEU A 367 -7.52 -12.62 11.50
CA LEU A 367 -8.87 -12.69 10.91
C LEU A 367 -9.81 -11.63 11.50
N ARG A 368 -9.37 -10.93 12.54
CA ARG A 368 -10.10 -9.81 13.13
C ARG A 368 -9.41 -8.55 12.66
N ASP A 369 -10.18 -7.62 12.12
CA ASP A 369 -9.65 -6.34 11.68
C ASP A 369 -9.47 -5.40 12.88
N GLU A 370 -8.57 -5.79 13.79
CA GLU A 370 -8.27 -5.05 15.00
C GLU A 370 -6.75 -4.98 15.23
N MET A 371 -6.30 -3.86 15.77
CA MET A 371 -4.91 -3.61 16.10
C MET A 371 -4.80 -3.00 17.49
N LEU A 372 -3.89 -3.54 18.30
CA LEU A 372 -3.57 -3.03 19.62
C LEU A 372 -2.29 -2.19 19.56
N LEU A 373 -2.34 -0.97 20.07
CA LEU A 373 -1.18 -0.13 20.37
C LEU A 373 -1.07 0.06 21.88
N ARG A 374 0.04 -0.37 22.46
CA ARG A 374 0.32 -0.20 23.89
C ARG A 374 1.21 1.00 24.10
N ILE A 375 0.79 1.90 24.98
CA ILE A 375 1.55 3.09 25.37
C ILE A 375 1.89 3.03 26.85
N GLY A 376 3.18 3.16 27.18
CA GLY A 376 3.66 3.31 28.54
C GLY A 376 3.55 4.74 29.03
N VAL A 377 3.04 4.94 30.26
CA VAL A 377 2.98 6.25 30.90
C VAL A 377 3.37 6.13 32.37
N GLU A 378 4.35 6.92 32.80
CA GLU A 378 4.88 6.85 34.18
C GLU A 378 3.87 7.30 35.24
N ASP A 379 3.05 8.30 34.89
CA ASP A 379 2.01 8.87 35.74
C ASP A 379 0.78 7.96 35.89
N GLY A 380 0.63 6.97 35.00
CA GLY A 380 -0.53 6.06 34.98
C GLY A 380 -1.83 6.75 34.53
N LEU A 381 -1.77 7.92 33.91
CA LEU A 381 -2.96 8.67 33.50
C LEU A 381 -3.35 8.40 32.05
N GLN A 382 -4.61 8.05 31.82
CA GLN A 382 -5.13 7.79 30.47
C GLN A 382 -5.07 9.05 29.59
N THR A 383 -5.26 10.23 30.17
CA THR A 383 -5.17 11.51 29.46
C THR A 383 -3.78 11.74 28.86
N THR A 384 -2.73 11.35 29.57
CA THR A 384 -1.34 11.44 29.09
C THR A 384 -1.12 10.49 27.91
N ALA A 385 -1.60 9.24 28.02
CA ALA A 385 -1.50 8.27 26.93
C ALA A 385 -2.26 8.73 25.67
N ARG A 386 -3.47 9.29 25.84
CA ARG A 386 -4.26 9.88 24.74
C ARG A 386 -3.50 11.05 24.09
N GLY A 387 -2.88 11.91 24.90
CA GLY A 387 -2.04 13.02 24.45
C GLY A 387 -0.87 12.57 23.56
N VAL A 388 -0.17 11.51 23.96
CA VAL A 388 0.95 10.93 23.19
C VAL A 388 0.48 10.44 21.82
N VAL A 389 -0.59 9.63 21.78
CA VAL A 389 -1.11 9.08 20.51
C VAL A 389 -1.65 10.19 19.61
N ALA A 390 -2.38 11.16 20.16
CA ALA A 390 -2.91 12.28 19.38
C ALA A 390 -1.79 13.17 18.81
N ALA A 391 -0.74 13.44 19.60
CA ALA A 391 0.42 14.19 19.13
C ALA A 391 1.16 13.45 18.00
N ALA A 392 1.34 12.13 18.14
CA ALA A 392 1.94 11.31 17.10
C ALA A 392 1.10 11.30 15.81
N ALA A 393 -0.21 11.11 15.93
CA ALA A 393 -1.13 11.16 14.81
C ALA A 393 -1.09 12.51 14.08
N ARG A 394 -1.08 13.64 14.82
CA ARG A 394 -0.93 14.99 14.25
C ARG A 394 0.41 15.16 13.54
N GLY A 395 1.50 14.74 14.17
CA GLY A 395 2.85 14.86 13.62
C GLY A 395 3.02 14.08 12.32
N CYS A 396 2.62 12.81 12.30
CA CYS A 396 2.65 12.01 11.08
C CYS A 396 1.74 12.57 9.98
N ALA A 397 0.54 13.04 10.33
CA ALA A 397 -0.38 13.62 9.35
C ALA A 397 0.21 14.88 8.70
N GLU A 398 0.85 15.73 9.51
CA GLU A 398 1.54 16.93 9.04
C GLU A 398 2.71 16.57 8.11
N MET A 399 3.50 15.55 8.47
CA MET A 399 4.58 15.04 7.63
C MET A 399 4.05 14.62 6.25
N PHE A 400 2.99 13.80 6.18
CA PHE A 400 2.41 13.37 4.90
C PHE A 400 1.77 14.53 4.11
N ARG A 401 1.20 15.52 4.79
CA ARG A 401 0.72 16.77 4.14
C ARG A 401 1.87 17.54 3.49
N SER A 402 3.00 17.66 4.19
CA SER A 402 4.21 18.29 3.67
C SER A 402 4.76 17.52 2.47
N TRP A 403 4.82 16.19 2.57
CA TRP A 403 5.24 15.32 1.45
C TRP A 403 4.31 15.47 0.25
N ARG A 404 3.00 15.50 0.48
CA ARG A 404 2.01 15.71 -0.58
C ARG A 404 2.21 17.02 -1.31
N SER A 405 2.47 18.10 -0.58
CA SER A 405 2.72 19.44 -1.14
C SER A 405 4.04 19.47 -1.92
N ALA A 406 5.09 18.87 -1.36
CA ALA A 406 6.38 18.71 -2.02
C ALA A 406 6.26 17.94 -3.34
N TRP A 407 5.48 16.85 -3.35
CA TRP A 407 5.26 16.02 -4.53
C TRP A 407 4.63 16.79 -5.70
N GLU A 408 3.77 17.80 -5.44
CA GLU A 408 3.21 18.66 -6.50
C GLU A 408 4.24 19.60 -7.11
N MET A 409 5.26 19.98 -6.34
CA MET A 409 6.32 20.87 -6.79
C MET A 409 7.39 20.14 -7.61
N VAL A 410 7.47 18.81 -7.50
CA VAL A 410 8.37 17.97 -8.28
C VAL A 410 7.89 17.94 -9.74
N ARG A 411 8.68 18.55 -10.62
CA ARG A 411 8.38 18.65 -12.06
C ARG A 411 8.49 17.35 -12.80
#